data_AF-A0A828SX33-F1
#
_entry.id   AF-A0A828SX33-F1
#
_cell.length_a   1.000
_cell.length_b   1.000
_cell.length_c   1.000
_cell.angle_alpha   90.00
_cell.angle_beta   90.00
_cell.angle_gamma   90.00
#
_symmetry.space_group_name_H-M   'P 1'
#
loop_
_entity.id
_entity.type
_entity.pdbx_description
1 polymer ?
#
loop_
_entity_poly.entity_id
_entity_poly.type
_entity_poly.pdbx_seq_one_letter_code
_entity_poly.pdbx_strand_id
1 'polypeptide(L)'
;MIQIQKLYPNAVFQGIRGNIQTRLSKLNKEEYDAAVLAAAGVKRLNMEAVIGRYFSVDEVIPAAGQGILAVQGRKEFLKDTVWRQYVDDKKSRVQALAERSFIRVLDGGCTSPSAAYAKVKGNELELTGLYYNEKSGQYFVKKAASYIEDASSLGERLALTMKKQFGER
;
A
#
# COMPACT_ATOMS: atom_id res chain seq x y z
N MET A 1 -7.46 -9.26 -1.75
CA MET A 1 -8.90 -9.03 -2.01
C MET A 1 -9.76 -9.03 -0.75
N ILE A 2 -9.23 -9.47 0.41
CA ILE A 2 -10.00 -9.60 1.66
C ILE A 2 -10.76 -8.34 2.11
N GLN A 3 -10.22 -7.15 1.91
CA GLN A 3 -10.87 -5.88 2.29
C GLN A 3 -12.12 -5.61 1.42
N ILE A 4 -12.01 -5.80 0.11
CA ILE A 4 -13.10 -5.51 -0.84
C ILE A 4 -14.20 -6.56 -0.74
N GLN A 5 -13.84 -7.82 -0.45
CA GLN A 5 -14.83 -8.88 -0.20
C GLN A 5 -15.74 -8.55 0.99
N LYS A 6 -15.25 -7.80 1.99
CA LYS A 6 -16.09 -7.32 3.10
C LYS A 6 -17.09 -6.24 2.66
N LEU A 7 -16.72 -5.40 1.70
CA LEU A 7 -17.59 -4.36 1.14
C LEU A 7 -18.63 -4.94 0.16
N TYR A 8 -18.25 -6.02 -0.54
CA TYR A 8 -19.07 -6.68 -1.56
C TYR A 8 -19.11 -8.19 -1.30
N PRO A 9 -19.84 -8.64 -0.26
CA PRO A 9 -19.83 -10.04 0.17
C PRO A 9 -20.43 -11.00 -0.88
N ASN A 10 -21.29 -10.49 -1.77
CA ASN A 10 -21.95 -11.28 -2.81
C ASN A 10 -21.19 -11.27 -4.15
N ALA A 11 -20.06 -10.56 -4.25
CA ALA A 11 -19.29 -10.49 -5.48
C ALA A 11 -18.37 -11.71 -5.63
N VAL A 12 -18.18 -12.15 -6.88
CA VAL A 12 -17.22 -13.20 -7.22
C VAL A 12 -15.89 -12.55 -7.62
N PHE A 13 -14.82 -12.87 -6.90
CA PHE A 13 -13.50 -12.29 -7.15
C PHE A 13 -12.64 -13.21 -8.02
N GLN A 14 -12.22 -12.71 -9.18
CA GLN A 14 -11.33 -13.42 -10.10
C GLN A 14 -10.06 -12.61 -10.36
N GLY A 15 -8.95 -13.31 -10.60
CA GLY A 15 -7.68 -12.67 -10.92
C GLY A 15 -7.68 -12.11 -12.35
N ILE A 16 -7.17 -10.89 -12.53
CA ILE A 16 -6.97 -10.27 -13.84
C ILE A 16 -5.49 -9.91 -14.04
N ARG A 17 -4.89 -10.39 -15.13
CA ARG A 17 -3.48 -10.17 -15.49
C ARG A 17 -3.32 -9.41 -16.80
N GLY A 18 -2.21 -8.70 -16.94
CA GLY A 18 -1.88 -7.80 -18.04
C GLY A 18 -1.48 -6.40 -17.54
N ASN A 19 -1.12 -5.50 -18.46
CA ASN A 19 -1.00 -4.07 -18.16
C ASN A 19 -2.40 -3.44 -17.99
N ILE A 20 -2.47 -2.15 -17.63
CA ILE A 20 -3.76 -1.48 -17.37
C ILE A 20 -4.67 -1.52 -18.61
N GLN A 21 -4.14 -1.25 -19.80
CA GLN A 21 -4.91 -1.24 -21.04
C GLN A 21 -5.50 -2.62 -21.37
N THR A 22 -4.71 -3.69 -21.26
CA THR A 22 -5.20 -5.06 -21.49
C THR A 22 -6.26 -5.44 -20.46
N ARG A 23 -6.10 -5.03 -19.19
CA ARG A 23 -7.11 -5.28 -18.15
C ARG A 23 -8.44 -4.59 -18.45
N LEU A 24 -8.39 -3.33 -18.87
CA LEU A 24 -9.58 -2.57 -19.28
C LEU A 24 -10.23 -3.14 -20.55
N SER A 25 -9.42 -3.66 -21.48
CA SER A 25 -9.95 -4.36 -22.66
C SER A 25 -10.76 -5.60 -22.27
N LYS A 26 -10.28 -6.40 -21.31
CA LYS A 26 -11.01 -7.58 -20.80
C LYS A 26 -12.31 -7.18 -20.08
N LEU A 27 -12.28 -6.08 -19.31
CA LEU A 27 -13.48 -5.51 -18.68
C LEU A 27 -14.54 -5.17 -19.74
N ASN A 28 -14.15 -4.54 -20.84
CA ASN A 28 -15.07 -4.15 -21.91
C ASN A 28 -15.56 -5.33 -22.79
N LYS A 29 -14.87 -6.47 -22.75
CA LYS A 29 -15.28 -7.71 -23.46
C LYS A 29 -16.20 -8.60 -22.62
N GLU A 30 -16.78 -8.04 -21.56
CA GLU A 30 -17.69 -8.72 -20.62
C GLU A 30 -17.09 -9.95 -19.91
N GLU A 31 -15.75 -10.01 -19.80
CA GLU A 31 -15.09 -11.04 -18.97
C GLU A 31 -15.21 -10.74 -17.46
N TYR A 32 -15.48 -9.48 -17.10
CA TYR A 32 -15.57 -8.98 -15.72
C TYR A 32 -16.60 -7.86 -15.62
N ASP A 33 -17.29 -7.73 -14.47
CA ASP A 33 -18.21 -6.61 -14.22
C ASP A 33 -17.49 -5.33 -13.74
N ALA A 34 -16.37 -5.50 -13.03
CA ALA A 34 -15.58 -4.40 -12.48
C ALA A 34 -14.11 -4.83 -12.29
N ALA A 35 -13.20 -3.84 -12.34
CA ALA A 35 -11.79 -4.03 -12.02
C ALA A 35 -11.35 -3.06 -10.93
N VAL A 36 -10.57 -3.56 -9.97
CA VAL A 36 -9.92 -2.71 -8.96
C VAL A 36 -8.49 -2.43 -9.39
N LEU A 37 -8.18 -1.15 -9.57
CA LEU A 37 -6.88 -0.67 -10.02
C LEU A 37 -6.38 0.45 -9.10
N ALA A 38 -5.05 0.58 -8.99
CA ALA A 38 -4.46 1.71 -8.29
C ALA A 38 -4.70 3.00 -9.11
N ALA A 39 -5.38 3.97 -8.50
CA ALA A 39 -5.69 5.26 -9.11
C ALA A 39 -4.44 5.95 -9.69
N ALA A 40 -3.30 5.87 -8.99
CA ALA A 40 -2.05 6.48 -9.45
C ALA A 40 -1.58 5.94 -10.81
N GLY A 41 -1.78 4.65 -11.09
CA GLY A 41 -1.41 4.05 -12.38
C GLY A 41 -2.31 4.53 -13.51
N VAL A 42 -3.62 4.61 -13.24
CA VAL A 42 -4.62 5.11 -14.21
C VAL A 42 -4.38 6.58 -14.52
N LYS A 43 -4.10 7.41 -13.50
CA LYS A 43 -3.81 8.83 -13.64
C LYS A 43 -2.57 9.11 -14.48
N ARG A 44 -1.48 8.37 -14.23
CA ARG A 44 -0.23 8.51 -15.01
C ARG A 44 -0.39 8.19 -16.49
N LEU A 45 -1.44 7.46 -16.86
CA LEU A 45 -1.77 7.14 -18.24
C LEU A 45 -2.82 8.10 -18.85
N ASN A 46 -3.25 9.13 -18.12
CA ASN A 46 -4.32 10.05 -18.51
C ASN A 46 -5.64 9.33 -18.80
N MET A 47 -5.94 8.27 -18.04
CA MET A 47 -7.12 7.44 -18.23
C MET A 47 -8.17 7.66 -17.12
N GLU A 48 -8.17 8.80 -16.44
CA GLU A 48 -9.04 9.06 -15.28
C GLU A 48 -10.53 8.89 -15.57
N ALA A 49 -10.95 9.11 -16.82
CA ALA A 49 -12.34 8.96 -17.25
C ALA A 49 -12.90 7.54 -17.02
N VAL A 50 -12.06 6.52 -16.89
CA VAL A 50 -12.50 5.13 -16.61
C VAL A 50 -12.72 4.87 -15.12
N ILE A 51 -12.39 5.81 -14.24
CA ILE A 51 -12.51 5.63 -12.79
C ILE A 51 -13.96 5.88 -12.38
N GLY A 52 -14.69 4.80 -12.11
CA GLY A 52 -16.07 4.89 -11.59
C GLY A 52 -16.16 5.24 -10.10
N ARG A 53 -15.13 4.90 -9.30
CA ARG A 53 -15.11 5.14 -7.84
C ARG A 53 -13.70 5.13 -7.27
N TYR A 54 -13.47 5.99 -6.28
CA TYR A 54 -12.32 5.91 -5.39
C TYR A 54 -12.73 5.24 -4.08
N PHE A 55 -11.88 4.36 -3.55
CA PHE A 55 -12.00 3.83 -2.20
C PHE A 55 -11.25 4.73 -1.22
N SER A 56 -11.88 5.04 -0.10
CA SER A 56 -11.22 5.68 1.04
C SER A 56 -10.28 4.71 1.75
N VAL A 57 -9.38 5.24 2.58
CA VAL A 57 -8.44 4.42 3.36
C VAL A 57 -9.16 3.58 4.43
N ASP A 58 -10.30 4.05 4.93
CA ASP A 58 -11.12 3.30 5.90
C ASP A 58 -11.84 2.11 5.24
N GLU A 59 -12.10 2.18 3.93
CA GLU A 59 -12.68 1.08 3.14
C GLU A 59 -11.62 0.09 2.68
N VAL A 60 -10.53 0.59 2.09
CA VAL A 60 -9.45 -0.22 1.53
C VAL A 60 -8.12 0.44 1.84
N ILE A 61 -7.41 -0.12 2.82
CA ILE A 61 -6.04 0.30 3.13
C ILE A 61 -5.16 -0.08 1.92
N PRO A 62 -4.44 0.89 1.32
CA PRO A 62 -3.63 0.64 0.14
C PRO A 62 -2.41 -0.24 0.44
N ALA A 63 -1.85 -0.83 -0.62
CA ALA A 63 -0.54 -1.46 -0.52
C ALA A 63 0.53 -0.43 -0.10
N ALA A 64 1.51 -0.87 0.69
CA ALA A 64 2.62 -0.03 1.10
C ALA A 64 3.34 0.57 -0.12
N GLY A 65 3.55 1.89 -0.10
CA GLY A 65 4.18 2.65 -1.15
C GLY A 65 3.28 2.89 -2.38
N GLN A 66 1.98 2.56 -2.33
CA GLN A 66 1.10 2.75 -3.48
C GLN A 66 1.08 4.23 -3.90
N GLY A 67 1.46 4.49 -5.16
CA GLY A 67 1.51 5.84 -5.72
C GLY A 67 2.86 6.53 -5.54
N ILE A 68 3.77 6.02 -4.71
CA ILE A 68 5.14 6.54 -4.57
C ILE A 68 6.00 6.01 -5.72
N LEU A 69 6.86 6.86 -6.30
CA LEU A 69 7.92 6.45 -7.21
C LEU A 69 9.24 6.43 -6.44
N ALA A 70 10.01 5.36 -6.61
CA ALA A 70 11.33 5.23 -6.02
C ALA A 70 12.39 5.17 -7.12
N VAL A 71 13.46 5.93 -6.95
CA VAL A 71 14.64 5.86 -7.81
C VAL A 71 15.62 4.87 -7.18
N GLN A 72 15.99 3.82 -7.91
CA GLN A 72 16.98 2.84 -7.49
C GLN A 72 18.22 2.95 -8.38
N GLY A 73 19.39 2.93 -7.75
CA GLY A 73 20.68 2.97 -8.42
C GLY A 73 21.75 2.30 -7.56
N ARG A 74 22.96 2.16 -8.10
CA ARG A 74 24.08 1.59 -7.32
C ARG A 74 24.50 2.54 -6.20
N LYS A 75 24.92 1.98 -5.07
CA LYS A 75 25.15 2.72 -3.82
C LYS A 75 26.16 3.86 -3.99
N GLU A 76 27.19 3.64 -4.80
CA GLU A 76 28.24 4.59 -5.14
C GLU A 76 27.71 5.82 -5.90
N PHE A 77 26.81 5.65 -6.86
CA PHE A 77 26.20 6.75 -7.61
C PHE A 77 25.13 7.50 -6.82
N LEU A 78 24.48 6.81 -5.88
CA LEU A 78 23.53 7.46 -4.98
C LEU A 78 24.24 8.42 -4.01
N LYS A 79 25.55 8.28 -3.73
CA LYS A 79 26.28 9.21 -2.86
C LYS A 79 26.42 10.60 -3.46
N ASP A 80 26.34 10.72 -4.78
CA ASP A 80 26.19 12.00 -5.45
C ASP A 80 24.80 12.57 -5.10
N THR A 81 24.79 13.67 -4.36
CA THR A 81 23.58 14.25 -3.76
C THR A 81 22.88 15.23 -4.68
N VAL A 82 23.51 15.66 -5.78
CA VAL A 82 23.03 16.80 -6.58
C VAL A 82 21.69 16.49 -7.25
N TRP A 83 21.48 15.27 -7.74
CA TRP A 83 20.22 14.89 -8.38
C TRP A 83 19.09 14.64 -7.36
N ARG A 84 19.43 14.26 -6.12
CA ARG A 84 18.44 13.87 -5.10
C ARG A 84 17.46 14.99 -4.80
N GLN A 85 17.94 16.23 -4.71
CA GLN A 85 17.10 17.39 -4.41
C GLN A 85 15.97 17.63 -5.43
N TYR A 86 16.10 17.12 -6.66
CA TYR A 86 15.10 17.30 -7.71
C TYR A 86 13.98 16.25 -7.70
N VAL A 87 14.20 15.10 -7.06
CA VAL A 87 13.27 13.96 -7.10
C VAL A 87 12.84 13.46 -5.72
N ASP A 88 13.56 13.87 -4.68
CA ASP A 88 13.27 13.49 -3.31
C ASP A 88 12.21 14.41 -2.70
N ASP A 89 11.05 13.83 -2.43
CA ASP A 89 10.03 14.46 -1.60
C ASP A 89 10.13 13.93 -0.17
N LYS A 90 10.48 14.82 0.78
CA LYS A 90 10.67 14.46 2.20
C LYS A 90 9.43 13.76 2.77
N LYS A 91 8.22 14.24 2.42
CA LYS A 91 6.96 13.69 2.91
C LYS A 91 6.75 12.26 2.42
N SER A 92 6.83 12.03 1.11
CA SER A 92 6.70 10.70 0.49
C SER A 92 7.76 9.74 1.00
N ARG A 93 9.00 10.20 1.23
CA ARG A 93 10.05 9.37 1.82
C ARG A 93 9.70 8.92 3.23
N VAL A 94 9.23 9.81 4.09
CA VAL A 94 8.80 9.48 5.47
C VAL A 94 7.66 8.45 5.45
N GLN A 95 6.66 8.67 4.60
CA GLN A 95 5.54 7.73 4.42
C GLN A 95 6.04 6.36 3.96
N ALA A 96 6.86 6.33 2.91
CA ALA A 96 7.44 5.09 2.39
C ALA A 96 8.29 4.35 3.42
N LEU A 97 9.05 5.05 4.26
CA LEU A 97 9.86 4.45 5.31
C LEU A 97 8.98 3.72 6.33
N ALA A 98 7.94 4.38 6.84
CA ALA A 98 7.03 3.79 7.82
C ALA A 98 6.23 2.61 7.26
N GLU A 99 5.68 2.75 6.05
CA GLU A 99 4.89 1.71 5.41
C GLU A 99 5.75 0.47 5.07
N ARG A 100 6.96 0.69 4.53
CA ARG A 100 7.85 -0.41 4.16
C ARG A 100 8.46 -1.10 5.38
N SER A 101 8.75 -0.37 6.45
CA SER A 101 9.30 -0.98 7.67
C SER A 101 8.25 -1.88 8.34
N PHE A 102 6.97 -1.47 8.34
CA PHE A 102 5.86 -2.30 8.77
C PHE A 102 5.76 -3.61 7.97
N ILE A 103 5.71 -3.52 6.63
CA ILE A 103 5.59 -4.70 5.77
C ILE A 103 6.81 -5.62 5.90
N ARG A 104 8.02 -5.06 6.03
CA ARG A 104 9.27 -5.82 6.18
C ARG A 104 9.23 -6.72 7.43
N VAL A 105 8.76 -6.21 8.56
CA VAL A 105 8.71 -6.97 9.82
C VAL A 105 7.70 -8.12 9.77
N LEU A 106 6.65 -7.98 8.96
CA LEU A 106 5.64 -9.03 8.76
C LEU A 106 6.09 -10.08 7.75
N ASP A 107 7.34 -10.02 7.24
CA ASP A 107 7.83 -10.83 6.13
C ASP A 107 6.91 -10.76 4.90
N GLY A 108 6.23 -9.62 4.73
CA GLY A 108 5.24 -9.41 3.69
C GLY A 108 5.88 -9.20 2.33
N GLY A 109 5.64 -10.12 1.39
CA GLY A 109 5.92 -9.94 -0.03
C GLY A 109 4.77 -9.27 -0.78
N CYS A 110 4.94 -9.04 -2.10
CA CYS A 110 3.89 -8.45 -2.96
C CYS A 110 2.58 -9.27 -3.02
N THR A 111 2.63 -10.55 -2.63
CA THR A 111 1.50 -11.47 -2.58
C THR A 111 0.93 -11.64 -1.18
N SER A 112 1.62 -11.13 -0.14
CA SER A 112 1.11 -11.17 1.23
C SER A 112 -0.11 -10.25 1.34
N PRO A 113 -1.21 -10.70 1.95
CA PRO A 113 -2.40 -9.87 2.19
C PRO A 113 -2.19 -8.87 3.34
N SER A 114 -1.07 -8.16 3.33
CA SER A 114 -0.70 -7.08 4.26
C SER A 114 -0.79 -5.72 3.57
N ALA A 115 -1.17 -4.69 4.30
CA ALA A 115 -1.29 -3.33 3.77
C ALA A 115 -0.83 -2.30 4.81
N ALA A 116 -0.38 -1.14 4.34
CA ALA A 116 0.09 -0.06 5.21
C ALA A 116 -0.12 1.29 4.55
N TYR A 117 -0.57 2.27 5.32
CA TYR A 117 -0.77 3.63 4.86
C TYR A 117 -0.33 4.63 5.92
N ALA A 118 0.58 5.52 5.54
CA ALA A 118 1.12 6.57 6.39
C ALA A 118 0.57 7.94 5.97
N LYS A 119 0.17 8.75 6.96
CA LYS A 119 -0.27 10.13 6.79
C LYS A 119 0.62 11.05 7.61
N VAL A 120 1.18 12.07 6.95
CA VAL A 120 2.00 13.11 7.60
C VAL A 120 1.20 14.40 7.72
N LYS A 121 1.16 14.98 8.92
CA LYS A 121 0.58 16.29 9.23
C LYS A 121 1.56 17.10 10.07
N GLY A 122 2.24 18.07 9.46
CA GLY A 122 3.32 18.79 10.14
C GLY A 122 4.46 17.85 10.53
N ASN A 123 4.79 17.78 11.82
CA ASN A 123 5.79 16.85 12.36
C ASN A 123 5.21 15.52 12.86
N GLU A 124 3.89 15.33 12.73
CA GLU A 124 3.22 14.09 13.16
C GLU A 124 3.07 13.12 11.99
N LEU A 125 3.25 11.84 12.30
CA LEU A 125 3.09 10.72 11.41
C LEU A 125 2.09 9.72 12.03
N GLU A 126 0.99 9.46 11.33
CA GLU A 126 0.06 8.37 11.64
C GLU A 126 0.28 7.23 10.65
N LEU A 127 0.39 6.00 11.15
CA LEU A 127 0.49 4.79 10.36
C LEU A 127 -0.72 3.90 10.65
N THR A 128 -1.45 3.53 9.60
CA THR A 128 -2.47 2.47 9.62
C THR A 128 -1.89 1.21 9.01
N GLY A 129 -1.84 0.12 9.78
CA GLY A 129 -1.34 -1.18 9.34
C GLY A 129 -2.44 -2.24 9.33
N LEU A 130 -2.43 -3.08 8.30
CA LEU A 130 -3.25 -4.29 8.19
C LEU A 130 -2.34 -5.51 8.26
N TYR A 131 -2.59 -6.35 9.24
CA TYR A 131 -1.95 -7.66 9.41
C TYR A 131 -2.96 -8.75 9.11
N TYR A 132 -2.56 -9.73 8.30
CA TYR A 132 -3.36 -10.92 8.03
C TYR A 132 -2.71 -12.13 8.70
N ASN A 133 -3.51 -12.88 9.46
CA ASN A 133 -3.09 -14.15 10.03
C ASN A 133 -3.56 -15.27 9.10
N GLU A 134 -2.60 -15.90 8.40
CA GLU A 134 -2.86 -16.98 7.44
C GLU A 134 -3.50 -18.22 8.08
N LYS A 135 -3.20 -18.52 9.35
CA LYS A 135 -3.76 -19.68 10.06
C LYS A 135 -5.23 -19.50 10.36
N SER A 136 -5.61 -18.32 10.87
CA SER A 136 -6.99 -18.00 11.24
C SER A 136 -7.85 -17.57 10.05
N GLY A 137 -7.22 -17.16 8.94
CA GLY A 137 -7.90 -16.52 7.82
C GLY A 137 -8.45 -15.11 8.13
N GLN A 138 -8.09 -14.53 9.27
CA GLN A 138 -8.56 -13.21 9.71
C GLN A 138 -7.52 -12.12 9.47
N TYR A 139 -8.00 -10.89 9.28
CA TYR A 139 -7.14 -9.70 9.28
C TYR A 139 -7.49 -8.75 10.40
N PHE A 140 -6.48 -8.00 10.82
CA PHE A 140 -6.54 -7.04 11.91
C PHE A 140 -6.00 -5.70 11.41
N VAL A 141 -6.67 -4.62 11.79
CA VAL A 141 -6.26 -3.25 11.48
C VAL A 141 -5.91 -2.53 12.77
N LYS A 142 -4.75 -1.87 12.80
CA LYS A 142 -4.33 -1.01 13.91
C LYS A 142 -3.72 0.28 13.39
N LYS A 143 -3.81 1.31 14.23
CA LYS A 143 -3.17 2.61 13.99
C LYS A 143 -2.14 2.88 15.08
N ALA A 144 -1.08 3.59 14.73
CA ALA A 144 -0.12 4.15 15.67
C ALA A 144 0.37 5.50 15.15
N ALA A 145 0.82 6.36 16.07
CA ALA A 145 1.36 7.67 15.72
C ALA A 145 2.73 7.89 16.38
N SER A 146 3.57 8.70 15.75
CA SER A 146 4.87 9.18 16.26
C SER A 146 5.24 10.49 15.55
N TYR A 147 6.43 10.99 15.81
CA TYR A 147 7.02 12.03 14.97
C TYR A 147 7.62 11.46 13.69
N ILE A 148 7.80 12.33 12.68
CA ILE A 148 8.33 11.93 11.36
C ILE A 148 9.76 11.37 11.41
N GLU A 149 10.54 11.72 12.43
CA GLU A 149 11.90 11.23 12.65
C GLU A 149 11.91 9.74 13.01
N ASP A 150 10.83 9.26 13.62
CA ASP A 150 10.67 7.87 14.06
C ASP A 150 10.00 6.97 13.01
N ALA A 151 9.90 7.43 11.75
CA ALA A 151 9.07 6.77 10.73
C ALA A 151 9.32 5.26 10.60
N SER A 152 10.60 4.84 10.47
CA SER A 152 10.95 3.42 10.38
C SER A 152 10.56 2.67 11.64
N SER A 153 10.92 3.22 12.81
CA SER A 153 10.66 2.63 14.11
C SER A 153 9.18 2.54 14.43
N LEU A 154 8.34 3.47 13.98
CA LEU A 154 6.88 3.40 14.10
C LEU A 154 6.33 2.18 13.36
N GLY A 155 6.75 1.97 12.11
CA GLY A 155 6.30 0.81 11.33
C GLY A 155 6.76 -0.51 11.92
N GLU A 156 8.02 -0.59 12.36
CA GLU A 156 8.56 -1.78 13.02
C GLU A 156 7.81 -2.11 14.32
N ARG A 157 7.62 -1.12 15.20
CA ARG A 157 6.89 -1.30 16.46
C ARG A 157 5.46 -1.75 16.23
N LEU A 158 4.72 -1.10 15.31
CA LEU A 158 3.34 -1.47 15.02
C LEU A 158 3.25 -2.92 14.51
N ALA A 159 4.13 -3.31 13.59
CA ALA A 159 4.18 -4.66 13.06
C ALA A 159 4.50 -5.70 14.15
N LEU A 160 5.50 -5.44 15.00
CA LEU A 160 5.86 -6.33 16.11
C LEU A 160 4.71 -6.46 17.12
N THR A 161 4.05 -5.35 17.47
CA THR A 161 2.89 -5.37 18.36
C THR A 161 1.76 -6.20 17.77
N MET A 162 1.42 -6.00 16.49
CA MET A 162 0.37 -6.77 15.82
C MET A 162 0.74 -8.24 15.70
N LYS A 163 1.98 -8.58 15.34
CA LYS A 163 2.47 -9.97 15.26
C LYS A 163 2.40 -10.66 16.63
N LYS A 164 2.79 -9.97 17.71
CA LYS A 164 2.68 -10.49 19.08
C LYS A 164 1.22 -10.68 19.52
N GLN A 165 0.34 -9.76 19.14
CA GLN A 165 -1.07 -9.77 19.56
C GLN A 165 -1.92 -10.76 18.75
N PHE A 166 -1.66 -10.89 17.46
CA PHE A 166 -2.54 -11.56 16.50
C PHE A 166 -1.87 -12.67 15.70
N GLY A 167 -0.54 -12.78 15.70
CA GLY A 167 0.17 -13.84 14.97
C GLY A 167 0.14 -15.19 15.65
N GLU A 168 -0.17 -15.21 16.96
CA GLU A 168 -0.08 -16.34 17.88
C GLU A 168 1.28 -17.06 17.94
N ARG A 169 1.49 -17.75 19.06
CA ARG A 169 2.70 -18.53 19.40
C ARG A 169 2.94 -19.70 18.45
#